data_AF-A0A5B8VHG8-F1
#
_entry.id   AF-A0A5B8VHG8-F1
#
_cell.length_a   1.000
_cell.length_b   1.000
_cell.length_c   1.000
_cell.angle_alpha   90.00
_cell.angle_beta   90.00
_cell.angle_gamma   90.00
#
_symmetry.space_group_name_H-M   'P 1'
#
loop_
_entity.id
_entity.type
_entity.pdbx_description
1 polymer ?
#
loop_
_entity_poly.entity_id
_entity_poly.type
_entity_poly.pdbx_seq_one_letter_code
_entity_poly.pdbx_strand_id
1 'polypeptide(L)'
;MQYEKDKQIIYWVATIWLALGLFSTGLVQLLHTADGVGGSEMMTALGYPLYLMSLLGVLKIIATVVILVPGLRLAKQWAYAGICFLIVGAIYSHLATEASLIKIIPALLLGLLMTVSWRFLPENRKLKLSLS
;
A
#
# COMPACT_ATOMS: atom_id res chain seq x y z
N MET A 1 -24.70 3.70 17.98
CA MET A 1 -24.03 2.37 18.02
C MET A 1 -23.91 1.71 16.64
N GLN A 2 -24.94 1.69 15.79
CA GLN A 2 -24.87 1.10 14.43
C GLN A 2 -23.81 1.77 13.53
N TYR A 3 -23.79 3.11 13.50
CA TYR A 3 -22.86 3.89 12.68
C TYR A 3 -21.36 3.61 12.94
N GLU A 4 -20.98 3.34 14.19
CA GLU A 4 -19.59 3.00 14.53
C GLU A 4 -19.21 1.59 14.08
N LYS A 5 -20.17 0.65 14.05
CA LYS A 5 -19.97 -0.69 13.49
C LYS A 5 -19.81 -0.63 11.99
N ASP A 6 -20.60 0.18 11.30
CA ASP A 6 -20.53 0.34 9.84
C ASP A 6 -19.16 0.90 9.41
N LYS A 7 -18.64 1.93 10.10
CA LYS A 7 -17.27 2.44 9.88
C LYS A 7 -16.21 1.37 10.08
N GLN A 8 -16.36 0.55 11.13
CA GLN A 8 -15.43 -0.53 11.42
C GLN A 8 -15.42 -1.61 10.33
N ILE A 9 -16.59 -1.95 9.78
CA ILE A 9 -16.71 -2.88 8.65
C ILE A 9 -16.03 -2.29 7.42
N ILE A 10 -16.34 -1.05 7.06
CA ILE A 10 -15.73 -0.35 5.90
C ILE A 10 -14.21 -0.32 6.05
N TYR A 11 -13.72 0.03 7.24
CA TYR A 11 -12.30 0.02 7.56
C TYR A 11 -11.66 -1.35 7.30
N TRP A 12 -12.23 -2.43 7.85
CA TRP A 12 -11.63 -3.75 7.73
C TRP A 12 -11.70 -4.30 6.31
N VAL A 13 -12.79 -4.07 5.59
CA VAL A 13 -12.92 -4.45 4.17
C VAL A 13 -11.83 -3.74 3.35
N ALA A 14 -11.69 -2.41 3.48
CA ALA A 14 -10.68 -1.66 2.77
C ALA A 14 -9.26 -2.06 3.17
N THR A 15 -9.01 -2.30 4.45
CA THR A 15 -7.68 -2.64 4.98
C THR A 15 -7.25 -4.04 4.56
N ILE A 16 -8.14 -5.03 4.59
CA ILE A 16 -7.83 -6.40 4.16
C ILE A 16 -7.54 -6.41 2.66
N TRP A 17 -8.36 -5.72 1.84
CA TRP A 17 -8.10 -5.65 0.41
C TRP A 17 -6.79 -4.92 0.10
N LEU A 18 -6.53 -3.78 0.74
CA LEU A 18 -5.25 -3.08 0.62
C LEU A 18 -4.08 -4.00 0.99
N ALA A 19 -4.19 -4.71 2.11
CA ALA A 19 -3.18 -5.65 2.59
C ALA A 19 -2.94 -6.79 1.59
N LEU A 20 -3.99 -7.36 0.99
CA LEU A 20 -3.86 -8.39 -0.04
C LEU A 20 -3.11 -7.86 -1.28
N GLY A 21 -3.44 -6.65 -1.74
CA GLY A 21 -2.75 -6.05 -2.89
C GLY A 21 -1.28 -5.74 -2.62
N LEU A 22 -0.97 -5.18 -1.45
CA LEU A 22 0.41 -4.92 -1.02
C LEU A 22 1.19 -6.21 -0.81
N PHE A 23 0.58 -7.22 -0.18
CA PHE A 23 1.20 -8.52 0.06
C PHE A 23 1.49 -9.25 -1.25
N SER A 24 0.51 -9.35 -2.14
CA SER A 24 0.66 -10.05 -3.43
C SER A 24 1.76 -9.41 -4.28
N THR A 25 1.71 -8.09 -4.48
CA THR A 25 2.73 -7.39 -5.26
C THR A 25 4.10 -7.35 -4.56
N GLY A 26 4.12 -7.31 -3.23
CA GLY A 26 5.36 -7.43 -2.45
C GLY A 26 5.99 -8.81 -2.60
N LEU A 27 5.18 -9.88 -2.63
CA LEU A 27 5.67 -11.24 -2.82
C LEU A 27 6.22 -11.47 -4.22
N VAL A 28 5.51 -11.00 -5.26
CA VAL A 28 6.00 -10.96 -6.65
C VAL A 28 7.38 -10.29 -6.72
N GLN A 29 7.54 -9.17 -6.01
CA GLN A 29 8.80 -8.43 -5.96
C GLN A 29 9.92 -9.17 -5.24
N LEU A 30 9.62 -9.87 -4.15
CA LEU A 30 10.62 -10.66 -3.40
C LEU A 30 11.04 -11.92 -4.15
N LEU A 31 10.10 -12.57 -4.84
CA LEU A 31 10.34 -13.79 -5.60
C LEU A 31 10.96 -13.53 -6.97
N HIS A 32 11.13 -12.26 -7.37
CA HIS A 32 11.65 -11.89 -8.68
C HIS A 32 10.92 -12.55 -9.85
N THR A 33 9.59 -12.67 -9.75
CA THR A 33 8.81 -13.25 -10.87
C THR A 33 8.85 -12.30 -12.07
N ALA A 34 9.01 -12.88 -13.26
CA ALA A 34 9.03 -12.12 -14.52
C ALA A 34 7.70 -11.41 -14.74
N ASP A 35 6.62 -12.19 -14.67
CA ASP A 35 5.25 -11.74 -14.85
C ASP A 35 4.63 -11.15 -13.57
N GLY A 36 3.57 -10.39 -13.77
CA GLY A 36 2.72 -9.84 -12.71
C GLY A 36 2.95 -8.35 -12.43
N VAL A 37 2.02 -7.74 -11.70
CA VAL A 37 2.09 -6.33 -11.33
C VAL A 37 3.28 -6.10 -10.40
N GLY A 38 4.27 -5.33 -10.88
CA GLY A 38 5.52 -5.09 -10.17
C GLY A 38 6.59 -6.18 -10.33
N GLY A 39 6.39 -7.14 -11.26
CA GLY A 39 7.38 -8.15 -11.63
C GLY A 39 8.63 -7.56 -12.30
N SER A 40 9.64 -8.39 -12.53
CA SER A 40 10.95 -7.92 -13.01
C SER A 40 10.90 -7.33 -14.42
N GLU A 41 10.01 -7.84 -15.30
CA GLU A 41 9.82 -7.25 -16.63
C GLU A 41 9.22 -5.85 -16.55
N MET A 42 8.22 -5.65 -15.69
CA MET A 42 7.63 -4.33 -15.45
C MET A 42 8.65 -3.36 -14.84
N MET A 43 9.44 -3.81 -13.86
CA MET A 43 10.50 -2.99 -13.27
C MET A 43 11.53 -2.57 -14.32
N THR A 44 11.97 -3.49 -15.17
CA THR A 44 12.95 -3.22 -16.24
C THR A 44 12.37 -2.29 -17.30
N ALA A 45 11.10 -2.49 -17.70
CA ALA A 45 10.41 -1.62 -18.65
C ALA A 45 10.22 -0.19 -18.11
N LEU A 46 10.12 -0.03 -16.79
CA LEU A 46 10.10 1.28 -16.12
C LEU A 46 11.50 1.88 -15.93
N GLY A 47 12.56 1.19 -16.34
CA GLY A 47 13.95 1.62 -16.17
C GLY A 47 14.50 1.43 -14.75
N TYR A 48 13.82 0.68 -13.89
CA TYR A 48 14.25 0.45 -12.52
C TYR A 48 15.27 -0.69 -12.41
N PRO A 49 16.32 -0.52 -11.57
CA PRO A 49 17.25 -1.60 -11.29
C PRO A 49 16.60 -2.67 -10.40
N LEU A 50 16.94 -3.95 -10.64
CA LEU A 50 16.30 -5.08 -9.97
C LEU A 50 16.53 -5.13 -8.45
N TYR A 51 17.63 -4.56 -7.92
CA TYR A 51 17.81 -4.49 -6.47
C TYR A 51 16.71 -3.67 -5.78
N LEU A 52 16.13 -2.68 -6.48
CA LEU A 52 15.03 -1.86 -5.97
C LEU A 52 13.76 -2.71 -5.79
N MET A 53 13.58 -3.74 -6.61
CA MET A 53 12.46 -4.69 -6.53
C MET A 53 12.43 -5.37 -5.16
N SER A 54 13.58 -5.92 -4.72
CA SER A 54 13.71 -6.52 -3.38
C SER A 54 13.38 -5.53 -2.26
N LEU A 55 13.90 -4.31 -2.34
CA LEU A 55 13.65 -3.27 -1.34
C LEU A 55 12.15 -2.93 -1.25
N LEU A 56 11.49 -2.69 -2.39
CA LEU A 56 10.05 -2.39 -2.44
C LEU A 56 9.22 -3.56 -1.92
N GLY A 57 9.64 -4.80 -2.24
CA GLY A 57 9.02 -6.03 -1.75
C GLY A 57 9.02 -6.08 -0.22
N VAL A 58 10.19 -5.94 0.40
CA VAL A 58 10.32 -5.95 1.88
C VAL A 58 9.47 -4.86 2.52
N LEU A 59 9.54 -3.62 1.99
CA LEU A 59 8.77 -2.49 2.52
C LEU A 59 7.26 -2.72 2.44
N LYS A 60 6.76 -3.34 1.36
CA LYS A 60 5.35 -3.70 1.23
C LYS A 60 4.93 -4.76 2.25
N ILE A 61 5.76 -5.78 2.49
CA ILE A 61 5.46 -6.80 3.51
C ILE A 61 5.41 -6.17 4.91
N ILE A 62 6.37 -5.31 5.24
CA ILE A 62 6.35 -4.57 6.52
C ILE A 62 5.08 -3.72 6.64
N ALA A 63 4.74 -2.95 5.59
CA ALA A 63 3.54 -2.12 5.57
C ALA A 63 2.27 -2.95 5.78
N THR A 64 2.13 -4.09 5.08
CA THR A 64 1.02 -5.04 5.23
C THR A 64 0.87 -5.53 6.67
N VAL A 65 1.97 -5.95 7.31
CA VAL A 65 1.93 -6.43 8.70
C VAL A 65 1.49 -5.30 9.63
N VAL A 66 2.05 -4.10 9.47
CA VAL A 66 1.79 -2.95 10.34
C VAL A 66 0.33 -2.46 10.25
N ILE A 67 -0.29 -2.45 9.05
CA ILE A 67 -1.68 -1.99 8.91
C ILE A 67 -2.68 -2.98 9.54
N LEU A 68 -2.40 -4.28 9.47
CA LEU A 68 -3.26 -5.34 10.03
C LEU A 68 -3.16 -5.41 11.56
N VAL A 69 -1.94 -5.37 12.09
CA VAL A 69 -1.66 -5.56 13.52
C VAL A 69 -2.29 -4.44 14.38
N PRO A 70 -2.99 -4.79 15.47
CA PRO A 70 -3.48 -3.81 16.45
C PRO A 70 -2.32 -3.22 17.28
N GLY A 71 -2.50 -1.98 17.78
CA GLY A 71 -1.61 -1.39 18.79
C GLY A 71 -0.40 -0.59 18.29
N LEU A 72 0.07 -0.83 17.06
CA LEU A 72 1.24 -0.14 16.48
C LEU A 72 0.93 1.29 15.98
N ARG A 73 0.41 2.17 16.84
CA ARG A 73 -0.16 3.48 16.45
C ARG A 73 0.81 4.39 15.68
N LEU A 74 2.06 4.51 16.15
CA LEU A 74 3.08 5.32 15.48
C LEU A 74 3.47 4.69 14.15
N ALA A 75 3.94 3.44 14.17
CA ALA A 75 4.36 2.71 12.96
C ALA A 75 3.25 2.65 11.90
N LYS A 76 1.98 2.65 12.30
CA LYS A 76 0.84 2.73 11.40
C LYS A 76 0.85 4.01 10.58
N GLN A 77 1.13 5.16 11.19
CA GLN A 77 1.25 6.41 10.44
C GLN A 77 2.40 6.37 9.43
N TRP A 78 3.55 5.83 9.85
CA TRP A 78 4.69 5.61 8.95
C TRP A 78 4.35 4.66 7.80
N ALA A 79 3.60 3.59 8.07
CA ALA A 79 3.14 2.65 7.06
C ALA A 79 2.18 3.33 6.07
N TYR A 80 1.19 4.09 6.52
CA TYR A 80 0.30 4.83 5.62
C TYR A 80 1.05 5.90 4.80
N ALA A 81 2.03 6.60 5.39
CA ALA A 81 2.89 7.53 4.66
C ALA A 81 3.73 6.82 3.60
N GLY A 82 4.35 5.69 3.96
CA GLY A 82 5.12 4.86 3.04
C GLY A 82 4.28 4.31 1.89
N ILE A 83 3.07 3.80 2.18
CA ILE A 83 2.11 3.33 1.16
C ILE A 83 1.74 4.49 0.21
N CYS A 84 1.52 5.69 0.75
CA CYS A 84 1.25 6.87 -0.07
C CYS A 84 2.40 7.16 -1.04
N PHE A 85 3.65 7.17 -0.56
CA PHE A 85 4.82 7.37 -1.42
C PHE A 85 5.00 6.26 -2.45
N LEU A 86 4.72 5.00 -2.10
CA LEU A 86 4.72 3.88 -3.04
C LEU A 86 3.71 4.08 -4.18
N ILE A 87 2.50 4.55 -3.85
CA ILE A 87 1.42 4.75 -4.83
C ILE A 87 1.72 5.95 -5.73
N VAL A 88 2.13 7.08 -5.15
CA VAL A 88 2.53 8.26 -5.91
C VAL A 88 3.72 7.95 -6.81
N GLY A 89 4.73 7.26 -6.29
CA GLY A 89 5.89 6.81 -7.06
C GLY A 89 5.50 5.90 -8.22
N ALA A 90 4.61 4.93 -8.00
CA ALA A 90 4.11 4.05 -9.06
C ALA A 90 3.37 4.83 -10.16
N ILE A 91 2.46 5.75 -9.78
CA ILE A 91 1.73 6.59 -10.73
C ILE A 91 2.70 7.46 -11.54
N TYR A 92 3.62 8.15 -10.86
CA TYR A 92 4.61 9.02 -11.51
C TYR A 92 5.49 8.23 -12.49
N SER A 93 5.96 7.05 -12.10
CA SER A 93 6.80 6.20 -12.95
C SER A 93 6.09 5.83 -14.26
N HIS A 94 4.83 5.39 -14.17
CA HIS A 94 4.06 5.02 -15.34
C HIS A 94 3.77 6.21 -16.27
N LEU A 95 3.51 7.39 -15.70
CA LEU A 95 3.32 8.61 -16.49
C LEU A 95 4.63 9.04 -17.17
N ALA A 96 5.76 8.93 -16.48
CA ALA A 96 7.07 9.34 -16.99
C ALA A 96 7.59 8.43 -18.11
N THR A 97 7.23 7.13 -18.10
CA THR A 97 7.65 6.18 -19.15
C THR A 97 6.63 6.04 -20.28
N GLU A 98 5.66 6.95 -20.39
CA GLU A 98 4.55 6.89 -21.37
C GLU A 98 3.84 5.53 -21.40
N ALA A 99 3.77 4.87 -20.24
CA ALA A 99 3.15 3.58 -20.14
C ALA A 99 1.64 3.69 -20.35
N SER A 100 1.03 2.65 -20.90
CA SER A 100 -0.43 2.58 -21.03
C SER A 100 -1.12 2.93 -19.71
N LEU A 101 -2.11 3.82 -19.76
CA LEU A 101 -2.90 4.26 -18.59
C LEU A 101 -3.52 3.08 -17.82
N ILE A 102 -3.75 1.95 -18.50
CA ILE A 102 -4.25 0.71 -17.88
C ILE A 102 -3.30 0.21 -16.79
N LYS A 103 -1.98 0.42 -16.95
CA LYS A 103 -0.97 0.01 -15.95
C LYS A 103 -1.00 0.86 -14.67
N ILE A 104 -1.67 2.01 -14.69
CA ILE A 104 -1.83 2.90 -13.51
C ILE A 104 -3.00 2.45 -12.63
N ILE A 105 -3.98 1.72 -13.18
CA ILE A 105 -5.20 1.29 -12.48
C ILE A 105 -4.90 0.56 -11.16
N PRO A 106 -3.94 -0.38 -11.06
CA PRO A 106 -3.62 -1.03 -9.79
C PRO A 106 -3.16 -0.04 -8.71
N ALA A 107 -2.35 0.96 -9.07
CA ALA A 107 -1.89 1.98 -8.13
C ALA A 107 -3.05 2.86 -7.65
N LEU A 108 -3.96 3.25 -8.55
CA LEU A 108 -5.15 4.02 -8.19
C LEU A 108 -6.11 3.25 -7.29
N LEU A 109 -6.32 1.96 -7.55
CA LEU A 109 -7.13 1.09 -6.70
C LEU A 109 -6.54 1.02 -5.28
N LEU A 110 -5.23 0.78 -5.16
CA LEU A 110 -4.56 0.77 -3.85
C LEU A 110 -4.61 2.15 -3.18
N GLY A 111 -4.54 3.26 -3.94
CA GLY A 111 -4.72 4.63 -3.45
C GLY A 111 -6.10 4.88 -2.87
N LEU A 112 -7.13 4.42 -3.55
CA LEU A 112 -8.50 4.51 -3.06
C LEU A 112 -8.67 3.69 -1.77
N LEU A 113 -8.23 2.43 -1.77
CA LEU A 113 -8.30 1.55 -0.59
C LEU A 113 -7.51 2.11 0.60
N MET A 114 -6.33 2.66 0.37
CA MET A 114 -5.52 3.35 1.38
C MET A 114 -6.28 4.55 1.97
N THR A 115 -6.86 5.39 1.13
CA THR A 115 -7.59 6.59 1.55
C THR A 115 -8.82 6.23 2.37
N VAL A 116 -9.60 5.24 1.92
CA VAL A 116 -10.78 4.73 2.65
C VAL A 116 -10.33 4.10 3.97
N SER A 117 -9.33 3.22 3.95
CA SER A 117 -8.79 2.58 5.16
C SER A 117 -8.33 3.62 6.19
N TRP A 118 -7.61 4.67 5.78
CA TRP A 118 -7.18 5.73 6.67
C TRP A 118 -8.34 6.57 7.21
N ARG A 119 -9.30 6.94 6.34
CA ARG A 119 -10.43 7.79 6.72
C ARG A 119 -11.32 7.14 7.77
N PHE A 120 -11.52 5.82 7.68
CA PHE A 120 -12.33 5.04 8.61
C PHE A 120 -11.52 4.37 9.73
N LEU A 121 -10.22 4.70 9.87
CA LEU A 121 -9.37 4.16 10.93
C LEU A 121 -9.99 4.45 12.32
N PRO A 122 -10.27 3.41 13.14
CA PRO A 122 -10.87 3.60 14.45
C PRO A 122 -10.02 4.46 15.39
N GLU A 123 -10.67 5.27 16.24
CA GLU A 123 -10.00 6.21 17.17
C GLU A 123 -9.03 5.51 18.14
N ASN A 124 -9.32 4.27 18.55
CA ASN A 124 -8.42 3.47 19.40
C ASN A 124 -7.12 3.05 18.69
N ARG A 125 -7.07 3.13 17.35
CA ARG A 125 -5.91 2.83 16.50
C ARG A 125 -5.19 4.10 15.99
N LYS A 126 -5.73 5.30 16.24
CA LYS A 126 -5.05 6.57 15.97
C LYS A 126 -4.06 6.90 17.08
N LEU A 127 -2.95 7.56 16.72
CA LEU A 127 -2.04 8.12 17.70
C LEU A 127 -2.71 9.33 18.35
N LYS A 128 -2.82 9.31 19.67
CA LYS A 128 -3.21 10.51 20.44
C LYS A 128 -1.92 11.22 20.82
N LEU A 129 -1.63 12.33 20.15
CA LEU A 129 -0.58 13.24 20.59
C LEU A 129 -1.16 14.06 21.75
N SER A 130 -0.72 13.82 22.98
CA SER A 130 -0.94 14.80 24.05
C SER A 130 0.06 15.92 23.84
N LEU A 131 -0.39 17.03 23.25
CA LEU A 131 0.40 18.25 23.27
C LEU A 131 0.36 18.76 24.73
N SER A 132 1.50 18.66 25.42
CA SER A 132 1.74 19.22 26.75
C SER A 132 2.10 20.70 26.66
#